data_AF-A0A957UGC8-F1
#
_entry.id   AF-A0A957UGC8-F1
#
_cell.length_a   1.000
_cell.length_b   1.000
_cell.length_c   1.000
_cell.angle_alpha   90.00
_cell.angle_beta   90.00
_cell.angle_gamma   90.00
#
_symmetry.space_group_name_H-M   'P 1'
#
loop_
_entity.id
_entity.type
_entity.pdbx_description
1 polymer ?
#
loop_
_entity_poly.entity_id
_entity_poly.type
_entity_poly.pdbx_seq_one_letter_code
_entity_poly.pdbx_strand_id
1 'polypeptide(L)'
;WPQWAAIAYVMSSQAFSGIAKDLTKMSSKSAIKLVTPANAQGALFKWVAILTGSKNALKGVGFFLGGALLATVGFAGSLWIMAVGLSLVLLLSVLFLKRDMGKSKSKVPFTQLFSKTPAINVLSAARFFLFGARDVWFVVGLPLYLGAVLGWNFTNIGAFFACWVIGYGLVQAAAPTFLQRGGAAITDGATSQRWVLILMLVTAAIALSAMVEWQMGWVLVIGLGIFGVIFALNSAIHSFLILDYSDGDKVALNVGFYYMANAGGRLLGTIASGLLYLWFGLAGCLWGAVICLLLTWLISFRLPRHKPVGRFS
;
A
#
# COMPACT_ATOMS: atom_id res chain seq x y z
N TRP A 1 19.34 25.87 12.87
CA TRP A 1 19.64 25.99 11.43
C TRP A 1 18.55 26.81 10.76
N PRO A 2 18.84 27.50 9.63
CA PRO A 2 17.78 28.10 8.84
C PRO A 2 16.80 27.02 8.36
N GLN A 3 15.51 27.38 8.23
CA GLN A 3 14.43 26.43 7.94
C GLN A 3 14.66 25.61 6.66
N TRP A 4 15.17 26.24 5.60
CA TRP A 4 15.48 25.56 4.35
C TRP A 4 16.54 24.45 4.51
N ALA A 5 17.54 24.66 5.37
CA ALA A 5 18.59 23.68 5.62
C ALA A 5 18.06 22.49 6.44
N ALA A 6 17.19 22.76 7.41
CA ALA A 6 16.50 21.71 8.16
C ALA A 6 15.58 20.87 7.25
N ILE A 7 14.80 21.52 6.38
CA ILE A 7 13.96 20.83 5.39
C ILE A 7 14.83 19.96 4.46
N ALA A 8 15.89 20.53 3.89
CA ALA A 8 16.79 19.79 3.00
C ALA A 8 17.38 18.55 3.70
N TYR A 9 17.89 18.70 4.93
CA TYR A 9 18.44 17.60 5.71
C TYR A 9 17.40 16.49 5.98
N VAL A 10 16.20 16.85 6.44
CA VAL A 10 15.14 15.88 6.73
C VAL A 10 14.69 15.17 5.47
N MET A 11 14.51 15.89 4.36
CA MET A 11 14.11 15.32 3.07
C MET A 11 15.17 14.36 2.52
N SER A 12 16.45 14.74 2.55
CA SER A 12 17.55 13.87 2.13
C SER A 12 17.65 12.62 3.01
N SER A 13 17.55 12.77 4.33
CA SER A 13 17.59 11.65 5.28
C SER A 13 16.43 10.68 5.05
N GLN A 14 15.23 11.19 4.81
CA GLN A 14 14.07 10.37 4.46
C GLN A 14 14.25 9.64 3.12
N ALA A 15 14.83 10.29 2.11
CA ALA A 15 15.12 9.67 0.82
C ALA A 15 16.08 8.48 0.98
N PHE A 16 17.20 8.65 1.70
CA PHE A 16 18.14 7.56 1.97
C PHE A 16 17.51 6.41 2.76
N SER A 17 16.74 6.73 3.82
CA SER A 17 15.99 5.74 4.58
C SER A 17 14.99 4.98 3.71
N GLY A 18 14.31 5.69 2.79
CA GLY A 18 13.39 5.11 1.83
C GLY A 18 14.04 4.07 0.92
N ILE A 19 15.20 4.42 0.34
CA ILE A 19 16.01 3.53 -0.50
C ILE A 19 16.44 2.30 0.29
N ALA A 20 17.02 2.47 1.47
CA ALA A 20 17.49 1.37 2.32
C ALA A 20 16.34 0.40 2.68
N LYS A 21 15.18 0.94 3.04
CA LYS A 21 13.96 0.17 3.33
C LYS A 21 13.51 -0.65 2.11
N ASP A 22 13.50 -0.06 0.92
CA ASP A 22 13.02 -0.76 -0.28
C ASP A 22 14.00 -1.85 -0.75
N LEU A 23 15.31 -1.62 -0.63
CA LEU A 23 16.34 -2.67 -0.84
C LEU A 23 16.16 -3.83 0.15
N THR A 24 15.91 -3.54 1.42
CA THR A 24 15.62 -4.55 2.46
C THR A 24 14.34 -5.32 2.16
N LYS A 25 13.28 -4.63 1.73
CA LYS A 25 12.00 -5.27 1.39
C LYS A 25 12.12 -6.19 0.17
N MET A 26 12.87 -5.80 -0.85
CA MET A 26 13.07 -6.59 -2.06
C MET A 26 13.83 -7.89 -1.76
N SER A 27 14.92 -7.80 -0.99
CA SER A 27 15.72 -8.95 -0.58
C SER A 27 14.90 -9.95 0.26
N SER A 28 14.14 -9.49 1.27
CA SER A 28 13.34 -10.39 2.13
C SER A 28 12.24 -11.14 1.35
N LYS A 29 11.60 -10.53 0.35
CA LYS A 29 10.53 -11.19 -0.41
C LYS A 29 11.06 -12.25 -1.37
N SER A 30 12.25 -12.07 -1.92
CA SER A 30 12.89 -13.07 -2.79
C SER A 30 13.22 -14.36 -2.03
N ALA A 31 13.55 -14.26 -0.74
CA ALA A 31 13.84 -15.41 0.11
C ALA A 31 12.60 -16.30 0.35
N ILE A 32 11.40 -15.73 0.43
CA ILE A 32 10.15 -16.50 0.67
C ILE A 32 9.82 -17.42 -0.51
N LYS A 33 10.17 -17.04 -1.74
CA LYS A 33 9.91 -17.86 -2.93
C LYS A 33 10.74 -19.15 -2.99
N LEU A 34 11.82 -19.24 -2.21
CA LEU A 34 12.62 -20.46 -2.03
C LEU A 34 11.97 -21.47 -1.08
N VAL A 35 10.94 -21.07 -0.33
CA VAL A 35 10.33 -21.86 0.75
C VAL A 35 8.91 -22.35 0.38
N THR A 36 8.33 -21.89 -0.74
CA THR A 36 6.93 -22.20 -1.09
C THR A 36 6.82 -23.22 -2.25
N PRO A 37 6.16 -24.37 -2.07
CA PRO A 37 5.96 -25.37 -3.13
C PRO A 37 5.14 -24.85 -4.32
N ALA A 38 5.46 -25.31 -5.53
CA ALA A 38 4.94 -24.77 -6.79
C ALA A 38 3.46 -25.06 -7.11
N ASN A 39 2.79 -25.96 -6.39
CA ASN A 39 1.58 -26.63 -6.90
C ASN A 39 0.25 -26.31 -6.15
N ALA A 40 0.04 -25.08 -5.67
CA ALA A 40 -1.22 -24.71 -5.00
C ALA A 40 -1.62 -23.24 -5.19
N GLN A 41 -2.26 -22.88 -6.31
CA GLN A 41 -2.74 -21.52 -6.61
C GLN A 41 -3.70 -20.95 -5.53
N GLY A 42 -4.58 -21.78 -4.96
CA GLY A 42 -5.45 -21.36 -3.85
C GLY A 42 -4.70 -21.10 -2.54
N ALA A 43 -3.62 -21.85 -2.28
CA ALA A 43 -2.73 -21.59 -1.14
C ALA A 43 -1.88 -20.33 -1.37
N LEU A 44 -1.50 -20.03 -2.62
CA LEU A 44 -0.73 -18.84 -2.96
C LEU A 44 -1.47 -17.56 -2.58
N PHE A 45 -2.75 -17.42 -2.94
CA PHE A 45 -3.51 -16.23 -2.54
C PHE A 45 -3.61 -16.09 -1.02
N LYS A 46 -3.89 -17.20 -0.32
CA LYS A 46 -3.96 -17.24 1.15
C LYS A 46 -2.66 -16.79 1.81
N TRP A 47 -1.52 -17.35 1.40
CA TRP A 47 -0.21 -17.01 1.98
C TRP A 47 0.18 -15.56 1.69
N VAL A 48 -0.04 -15.09 0.46
CA VAL A 48 0.29 -13.71 0.05
C VAL A 48 -0.57 -12.70 0.82
N ALA A 49 -1.86 -12.98 0.98
CA ALA A 49 -2.77 -12.15 1.76
C ALA A 49 -2.35 -12.09 3.24
N ILE A 50 -2.12 -13.24 3.88
CA ILE A 50 -1.68 -13.32 5.29
C ILE A 50 -0.38 -12.54 5.48
N LEU A 51 0.67 -12.84 4.69
CA LEU A 51 1.96 -12.17 4.83
C LEU A 51 1.88 -10.67 4.61
N THR A 52 1.10 -10.22 3.63
CA THR A 52 0.98 -8.78 3.34
C THR A 52 0.12 -8.06 4.39
N GLY A 53 -0.95 -8.70 4.83
CA GLY A 53 -1.82 -8.20 5.89
C GLY A 53 -1.10 -8.10 7.23
N SER A 54 -0.43 -9.17 7.67
CA SER A 54 0.38 -9.20 8.90
C SER A 54 1.48 -8.14 8.89
N LYS A 55 2.16 -7.93 7.74
CA LYS A 55 3.13 -6.84 7.60
C LYS A 55 2.50 -5.47 7.85
N ASN A 56 1.29 -5.23 7.34
CA ASN A 56 0.62 -3.95 7.54
C ASN A 56 0.13 -3.79 8.98
N ALA A 57 -0.39 -4.85 9.61
CA ALA A 57 -0.75 -4.82 11.02
C ALA A 57 0.44 -4.51 11.92
N LEU A 58 1.61 -5.12 11.67
CA LEU A 58 2.86 -4.84 12.37
C LEU A 58 3.32 -3.38 12.23
N LYS A 59 3.07 -2.73 11.09
CA LYS A 59 3.35 -1.28 10.96
C LYS A 59 2.47 -0.47 11.90
N GLY A 60 1.20 -0.85 12.05
CA GLY A 60 0.28 -0.19 12.98
C GLY A 60 0.71 -0.36 14.45
N VAL A 61 1.17 -1.55 14.84
CA VAL A 61 1.81 -1.77 16.15
C VAL A 61 3.05 -0.89 16.31
N GLY A 62 3.87 -0.78 15.26
CA GLY A 62 5.01 0.13 15.23
C GLY A 62 4.63 1.60 15.43
N PHE A 63 3.48 2.06 14.94
CA PHE A 63 2.96 3.41 15.22
C PHE A 63 2.67 3.61 16.71
N PHE A 64 2.04 2.62 17.38
CA PHE A 64 1.81 2.70 18.82
C PHE A 64 3.11 2.72 19.62
N LEU A 65 4.07 1.85 19.28
CA LEU A 65 5.38 1.84 19.92
C LEU A 65 6.12 3.17 19.71
N GLY A 66 6.09 3.72 18.49
CA GLY A 66 6.66 5.03 18.20
C GLY A 66 6.00 6.16 18.99
N GLY A 67 4.67 6.13 19.12
CA GLY A 67 3.91 7.08 19.94
C GLY A 67 4.25 6.95 21.44
N ALA A 68 4.35 5.73 21.96
CA ALA A 68 4.72 5.45 23.33
C ALA A 68 6.16 5.93 23.64
N LEU A 69 7.11 5.67 22.74
CA LEU A 69 8.48 6.17 22.86
C LEU A 69 8.49 7.70 22.87
N LEU A 70 7.77 8.34 21.94
CA LEU A 70 7.71 9.80 21.87
C LEU A 70 7.12 10.42 23.14
N ALA A 71 6.09 9.80 23.71
CA ALA A 71 5.42 10.27 24.92
C ALA A 71 6.25 10.07 26.20
N THR A 72 7.10 9.03 26.25
CA THR A 72 7.83 8.65 27.47
C THR A 72 9.27 9.13 27.50
N VAL A 73 9.99 9.05 26.38
CA VAL A 73 11.43 9.37 26.29
C VAL A 73 11.72 10.54 25.33
N GLY A 74 10.67 11.18 24.80
CA GLY A 74 10.78 12.32 23.91
C GLY A 74 11.33 11.99 22.52
N PHE A 75 11.41 13.01 21.66
CA PHE A 75 11.80 12.84 20.25
C PHE A 75 13.22 12.31 20.09
N ALA A 76 14.20 12.93 20.75
CA ALA A 76 15.61 12.54 20.63
C ALA A 76 15.88 11.13 21.20
N GLY A 77 15.31 10.81 22.37
CA GLY A 77 15.43 9.48 22.98
C GLY A 77 14.83 8.40 22.10
N SER A 78 13.66 8.66 21.52
CA SER A 78 13.01 7.73 20.56
C SER A 78 13.90 7.41 19.36
N LEU A 79 14.54 8.43 18.78
CA LEU A 79 15.45 8.25 17.64
C LEU A 79 16.67 7.41 18.00
N TRP A 80 17.28 7.63 19.17
CA TRP A 80 18.42 6.84 19.63
C TRP A 80 18.05 5.38 19.87
N ILE A 81 16.92 5.11 20.52
CA ILE A 81 16.43 3.74 20.74
C ILE A 81 16.20 3.02 19.40
N MET A 82 15.57 3.69 18.43
CA MET A 82 15.37 3.14 17.09
C MET A 82 16.69 2.87 16.37
N ALA A 83 17.67 3.77 16.49
CA ALA A 83 18.99 3.62 15.88
C ALA A 83 19.75 2.42 16.47
N VAL A 84 19.73 2.25 17.79
CA VAL A 84 20.32 1.08 18.48
C VAL A 84 19.62 -0.21 18.03
N GLY A 85 18.29 -0.23 18.00
CA GLY A 85 17.52 -1.39 17.55
C GLY A 85 17.86 -1.80 16.11
N LEU A 86 17.93 -0.84 15.19
CA LEU A 86 18.33 -1.11 13.80
C LEU A 86 19.78 -1.58 13.69
N SER A 87 20.69 -1.05 14.51
CA SER A 87 22.09 -1.46 14.56
C SER A 87 22.24 -2.90 15.05
N LEU A 88 21.45 -3.30 16.05
CA LEU A 88 21.40 -4.69 16.51
C LEU A 88 20.86 -5.63 15.42
N VAL A 89 19.78 -5.25 14.73
CA VAL A 89 19.24 -6.04 13.60
C VAL A 89 20.27 -6.19 12.48
N LEU A 90 21.00 -5.11 12.17
CA LEU A 90 22.09 -5.15 11.19
C LEU A 90 23.20 -6.11 11.64
N LEU A 91 23.65 -6.01 12.90
CA LEU A 91 24.67 -6.89 13.46
C LEU A 91 24.25 -8.37 13.36
N LEU A 92 23.03 -8.70 13.80
CA LEU A 92 22.48 -10.05 13.71
C LEU A 92 22.38 -10.52 12.25
N SER A 93 21.99 -9.65 11.33
CA SER A 93 21.94 -9.99 9.90
C SER A 93 23.33 -10.30 9.35
N VAL A 94 24.36 -9.53 9.71
CA VAL A 94 25.73 -9.79 9.29
C VAL A 94 26.26 -11.11 9.85
N LEU A 95 25.90 -11.46 11.09
CA LEU A 95 26.36 -12.68 11.76
C LEU A 95 25.63 -13.95 11.28
N PHE A 96 24.31 -13.89 11.08
CA PHE A 96 23.48 -15.08 10.86
C PHE A 96 22.98 -15.26 9.42
N LEU A 97 22.98 -14.22 8.59
CA LEU A 97 22.45 -14.31 7.23
C LEU A 97 23.48 -14.98 6.31
N LYS A 98 23.16 -16.18 5.80
CA LYS A 98 24.03 -16.91 4.85
C LYS A 98 24.27 -16.07 3.58
N ARG A 99 25.54 -15.92 3.18
CA ARG A 99 26.02 -15.08 2.06
C ARG A 99 25.43 -15.42 0.68
N ASP A 100 24.79 -16.59 0.55
CA ASP A 100 24.28 -17.11 -0.71
C ASP A 100 22.76 -16.92 -0.89
N MET A 101 22.07 -16.35 0.11
CA MET A 101 20.64 -16.06 -0.01
C MET A 101 20.38 -14.87 -0.94
N GLY A 102 19.60 -15.11 -2.01
CA GLY A 102 19.03 -14.05 -2.86
C GLY A 102 19.97 -13.44 -3.91
N LYS A 103 21.15 -14.01 -4.15
CA LYS A 103 22.00 -13.59 -5.28
C LYS A 103 21.33 -13.99 -6.60
N SER A 104 20.89 -13.00 -7.37
CA SER A 104 20.58 -13.18 -8.79
C SER A 104 21.84 -13.64 -9.53
N LYS A 105 21.75 -14.68 -10.34
CA LYS A 105 22.87 -15.20 -11.15
C LYS A 105 23.37 -14.19 -12.21
N SER A 106 22.64 -13.09 -12.46
CA SER A 106 23.09 -12.01 -13.33
C SER A 106 22.70 -10.61 -12.83
N LYS A 107 23.54 -9.61 -13.15
CA LYS A 107 23.20 -8.19 -13.02
C LYS A 107 22.20 -7.84 -14.12
N VAL A 108 20.97 -7.48 -13.75
CA VAL A 108 19.96 -7.03 -14.70
C VAL A 108 20.15 -5.53 -14.96
N PRO A 109 20.41 -5.08 -16.21
CA PRO A 109 20.56 -3.66 -16.52
C PRO A 109 19.22 -2.91 -16.38
N PHE A 110 19.28 -1.63 -16.04
CA PHE A 110 18.11 -0.78 -15.75
C PHE A 110 17.10 -0.72 -16.91
N THR A 111 17.57 -0.87 -18.16
CA THR A 111 16.76 -0.92 -19.38
C THR A 111 15.86 -2.15 -19.49
N GLN A 112 16.12 -3.20 -18.70
CA GLN A 112 15.29 -4.40 -18.63
C GLN A 112 14.27 -4.36 -17.49
N LEU A 113 14.21 -3.29 -16.68
CA LEU A 113 13.23 -3.16 -15.58
C LEU A 113 11.78 -3.05 -16.04
N PHE A 114 11.54 -2.69 -17.30
CA PHE A 114 10.19 -2.65 -17.86
C PHE A 114 9.70 -4.05 -18.17
N SER A 115 8.53 -4.40 -17.66
CA SER A 115 7.91 -5.69 -17.97
C SER A 115 7.58 -5.76 -19.46
N LYS A 116 7.99 -6.86 -20.10
CA LYS A 116 7.65 -7.14 -21.51
C LYS A 116 6.24 -7.68 -21.69
N THR A 117 5.51 -7.99 -20.61
CA THR A 117 4.16 -8.55 -20.67
C THR A 117 3.11 -7.43 -20.55
N PRO A 118 2.19 -7.30 -21.52
CA PRO A 118 1.13 -6.28 -21.49
C PRO A 118 0.25 -6.35 -20.23
N ALA A 119 -0.09 -7.55 -19.76
CA ALA A 119 -0.91 -7.75 -18.55
C ALA A 119 -0.29 -7.11 -17.30
N ILE A 120 1.02 -7.26 -17.12
CA ILE A 120 1.75 -6.68 -15.99
C ILE A 120 1.84 -5.16 -16.12
N ASN A 121 1.99 -4.63 -17.34
CA ASN A 121 2.02 -3.18 -17.58
C ASN A 121 0.68 -2.54 -17.24
N VAL A 122 -0.43 -3.14 -17.69
CA VAL A 122 -1.79 -2.72 -17.36
C VAL A 122 -2.04 -2.80 -15.85
N LEU A 123 -1.68 -3.93 -15.22
CA LEU A 123 -1.84 -4.11 -13.77
C LEU A 123 -1.01 -3.11 -12.96
N SER A 124 0.20 -2.81 -13.40
CA SER A 124 1.10 -1.84 -12.75
C SER A 124 0.57 -0.42 -12.89
N ALA A 125 0.06 -0.04 -14.07
CA ALA A 125 -0.57 1.25 -14.30
C ALA A 125 -1.85 1.41 -13.46
N ALA A 126 -2.72 0.40 -13.42
CA ALA A 126 -3.88 0.41 -12.53
C ALA A 126 -3.44 0.54 -11.06
N ARG A 127 -2.39 -0.18 -10.65
CA ARG A 127 -1.88 -0.11 -9.28
C ARG A 127 -1.30 1.24 -8.89
N PHE A 128 -0.65 1.93 -9.83
CA PHE A 128 -0.15 3.29 -9.67
C PHE A 128 -1.29 4.21 -9.22
N PHE A 129 -2.37 4.28 -10.00
CA PHE A 129 -3.49 5.15 -9.66
C PHE A 129 -4.28 4.66 -8.46
N LEU A 130 -4.41 3.34 -8.25
CA LEU A 130 -5.12 2.79 -7.08
C LEU A 130 -4.47 3.29 -5.77
N PHE A 131 -3.14 3.23 -5.66
CA PHE A 131 -2.46 3.73 -4.46
C PHE A 131 -2.33 5.26 -4.44
N GLY A 132 -2.26 5.90 -5.60
CA GLY A 132 -2.39 7.36 -5.69
C GLY A 132 -3.71 7.83 -5.10
N ALA A 133 -4.82 7.13 -5.39
CA ALA A 133 -6.14 7.45 -4.85
C ALA A 133 -6.23 7.37 -3.33
N ARG A 134 -5.48 6.48 -2.69
CA ARG A 134 -5.40 6.48 -1.22
C ARG A 134 -4.53 7.65 -0.75
N ASP A 135 -3.33 7.78 -1.30
CA ASP A 135 -2.33 8.70 -0.73
C ASP A 135 -2.67 10.18 -0.99
N VAL A 136 -3.50 10.48 -2.01
CA VAL A 136 -3.96 11.84 -2.35
C VAL A 136 -4.85 12.50 -1.30
N TRP A 137 -5.46 11.74 -0.39
CA TRP A 137 -6.23 12.34 0.71
C TRP A 137 -5.80 11.82 2.07
N PHE A 138 -5.36 10.56 2.16
CA PHE A 138 -5.04 9.92 3.43
C PHE A 138 -3.74 10.43 4.07
N VAL A 139 -2.74 10.82 3.28
CA VAL A 139 -1.38 11.07 3.80
C VAL A 139 -1.20 12.47 4.36
N VAL A 140 -1.72 13.50 3.68
CA VAL A 140 -1.53 14.91 4.07
C VAL A 140 -2.86 15.57 4.38
N GLY A 141 -3.81 15.52 3.43
CA GLY A 141 -5.09 16.24 3.56
C GLY A 141 -5.92 15.81 4.78
N LEU A 142 -6.09 14.51 5.02
CA LEU A 142 -6.87 13.99 6.13
C LEU A 142 -6.31 14.36 7.52
N PRO A 143 -5.03 14.10 7.85
CA PRO A 143 -4.52 14.45 9.18
C PRO A 143 -4.49 15.96 9.41
N LEU A 144 -4.24 16.78 8.37
CA LEU A 144 -4.37 18.23 8.47
C LEU A 144 -5.81 18.64 8.78
N TYR A 145 -6.80 18.06 8.10
CA TYR A 145 -8.21 18.36 8.36
C TYR A 145 -8.65 17.93 9.77
N LEU A 146 -8.27 16.72 10.20
CA LEU A 146 -8.56 16.23 11.55
C LEU A 146 -8.01 17.18 12.63
N GLY A 147 -6.78 17.67 12.46
CA GLY A 147 -6.14 18.56 13.42
C GLY A 147 -6.64 20.00 13.36
N ALA A 148 -6.61 20.60 12.17
CA ALA A 148 -6.88 22.02 11.99
C ALA A 148 -8.37 22.39 12.00
N VAL A 149 -9.23 21.50 11.51
CA VAL A 149 -10.68 21.77 11.40
C VAL A 149 -11.47 21.06 12.49
N LEU A 150 -11.21 19.77 12.73
CA LEU A 150 -11.92 19.00 13.75
C LEU A 150 -11.28 19.04 15.14
N GLY A 151 -10.15 19.74 15.29
CA GLY A 151 -9.51 19.98 16.59
C GLY A 151 -8.91 18.74 17.24
N TRP A 152 -8.64 17.67 16.47
CA TRP A 152 -8.03 16.47 17.04
C TRP A 152 -6.58 16.74 17.42
N ASN A 153 -6.21 16.36 18.63
CA ASN A 153 -4.82 16.43 19.07
C ASN A 153 -3.96 15.38 18.34
N PHE A 154 -2.63 15.57 18.39
CA PHE A 154 -1.66 14.70 17.74
C PHE A 154 -1.80 13.21 18.14
N THR A 155 -2.08 12.94 19.42
CA THR A 155 -2.25 11.59 19.95
C THR A 155 -3.46 10.89 19.35
N ASN A 156 -4.60 11.58 19.25
CA ASN A 156 -5.84 11.04 18.69
C ASN A 156 -5.66 10.72 17.21
N ILE A 157 -5.03 11.61 16.45
CA ILE A 157 -4.71 11.38 15.03
C ILE A 157 -3.78 10.16 14.92
N GLY A 158 -2.67 10.13 15.66
CA GLY A 158 -1.73 9.01 15.64
C GLY A 158 -2.37 7.66 15.97
N ALA A 159 -3.17 7.61 17.05
CA ALA A 159 -3.88 6.41 17.48
C ALA A 159 -4.91 5.95 16.43
N PHE A 160 -5.65 6.88 15.84
CA PHE A 160 -6.62 6.56 14.80
C PHE A 160 -5.96 5.97 13.55
N PHE A 161 -4.87 6.57 13.06
CA PHE A 161 -4.11 6.02 11.93
C PHE A 161 -3.50 4.65 12.28
N ALA A 162 -3.01 4.46 13.50
CA ALA A 162 -2.48 3.17 13.96
C ALA A 162 -3.58 2.08 13.93
N CYS A 163 -4.73 2.33 14.57
CA CYS A 163 -5.89 1.44 14.54
C CYS A 163 -6.34 1.14 13.11
N TRP A 164 -6.43 2.17 12.26
CA TRP A 164 -6.83 2.00 10.87
C TRP A 164 -5.85 1.11 10.10
N VAL A 165 -4.54 1.32 10.25
CA VAL A 165 -3.51 0.49 9.59
C VAL A 165 -3.54 -0.96 10.08
N ILE A 166 -3.84 -1.19 11.36
CA ILE A 166 -4.05 -2.54 11.91
C ILE A 166 -5.30 -3.18 11.28
N GLY A 167 -6.45 -2.50 11.33
CA GLY A 167 -7.70 -2.99 10.75
C GLY A 167 -7.55 -3.30 9.26
N TYR A 168 -6.93 -2.40 8.51
CA TYR A 168 -6.56 -2.60 7.11
C TYR A 168 -5.73 -3.88 6.91
N GLY A 169 -4.71 -4.11 7.72
CA GLY A 169 -3.88 -5.31 7.67
C GLY A 169 -4.65 -6.59 7.96
N LEU A 170 -5.53 -6.57 8.96
CA LEU A 170 -6.38 -7.72 9.32
C LEU A 170 -7.37 -8.06 8.20
N VAL A 171 -8.06 -7.05 7.64
CA VAL A 171 -8.98 -7.24 6.51
C VAL A 171 -8.22 -7.76 5.29
N GLN A 172 -7.03 -7.24 5.02
CA GLN A 172 -6.22 -7.70 3.91
C GLN A 172 -5.78 -9.17 4.06
N ALA A 173 -5.45 -9.61 5.28
CA ALA A 173 -5.14 -11.01 5.56
C ALA A 173 -6.36 -11.93 5.38
N ALA A 174 -7.56 -11.43 5.71
CA ALA A 174 -8.81 -12.17 5.58
C ALA A 174 -9.42 -12.12 4.16
N ALA A 175 -8.90 -11.29 3.26
CA ALA A 175 -9.44 -11.05 1.92
C ALA A 175 -9.75 -12.33 1.11
N PRO A 176 -8.90 -13.38 1.09
CA PRO A 176 -9.19 -14.61 0.36
C PRO A 176 -10.46 -15.31 0.86
N THR A 177 -10.67 -15.36 2.18
CA THR A 177 -11.85 -15.96 2.78
C THR A 177 -13.12 -15.17 2.44
N PHE A 178 -13.05 -13.84 2.46
CA PHE A 178 -14.17 -12.98 2.06
C PHE A 178 -14.53 -13.15 0.58
N LEU A 179 -13.53 -13.17 -0.30
CA LEU A 179 -13.74 -13.30 -1.75
C LEU A 179 -14.26 -14.70 -2.14
N GLN A 180 -13.76 -15.76 -1.50
CA GLN A 180 -14.22 -17.14 -1.75
C GLN A 180 -15.66 -17.38 -1.27
N ARG A 181 -16.06 -16.84 -0.12
CA ARG A 181 -17.44 -16.95 0.40
C ARG A 181 -18.46 -16.18 -0.45
N GLY A 182 -18.04 -15.12 -1.13
CA GLY A 182 -18.88 -14.31 -2.02
C GLY A 182 -19.08 -14.89 -3.43
N GLY A 183 -18.68 -16.13 -3.69
CA GLY A 183 -18.86 -16.80 -4.98
C GLY A 183 -17.84 -16.43 -6.06
N ALA A 184 -16.76 -15.68 -5.73
CA ALA A 184 -15.66 -15.45 -6.65
C ALA A 184 -14.74 -16.67 -6.70
N ALA A 185 -15.16 -17.69 -7.47
CA ALA A 185 -14.38 -18.92 -7.66
C ALA A 185 -13.00 -18.67 -8.30
N ILE A 186 -12.84 -17.57 -9.05
CA ILE A 186 -11.60 -17.17 -9.72
C ILE A 186 -11.39 -15.67 -9.53
N THR A 187 -10.25 -15.28 -8.94
CA THR A 187 -9.86 -13.87 -8.80
C THR A 187 -9.15 -13.43 -10.08
N ASP A 188 -9.77 -12.59 -10.88
CA ASP A 188 -9.26 -12.16 -12.19
C ASP A 188 -9.43 -10.64 -12.42
N GLY A 189 -9.16 -10.17 -13.65
CA GLY A 189 -9.32 -8.76 -14.02
C GLY A 189 -10.74 -8.21 -13.82
N ALA A 190 -11.79 -9.02 -14.07
CA ALA A 190 -13.18 -8.60 -13.88
C ALA A 190 -13.51 -8.42 -12.39
N THR A 191 -12.95 -9.27 -11.53
CA THR A 191 -13.07 -9.13 -10.07
C THR A 191 -12.37 -7.86 -9.59
N SER A 192 -11.15 -7.59 -10.07
CA SER A 192 -10.45 -6.33 -9.79
C SER A 192 -11.28 -5.12 -10.20
N GLN A 193 -11.83 -5.12 -11.41
CA GLN A 193 -12.62 -4.02 -11.93
C GLN A 193 -13.87 -3.74 -11.08
N ARG A 194 -14.61 -4.78 -10.66
CA ARG A 194 -15.81 -4.62 -9.81
C ARG A 194 -15.45 -3.98 -8.46
N TRP A 195 -14.39 -4.46 -7.81
CA TRP A 195 -13.98 -3.93 -6.51
C TRP A 195 -13.42 -2.50 -6.59
N VAL A 196 -12.78 -2.12 -7.70
CA VAL A 196 -12.36 -0.72 -7.92
C VAL A 196 -13.57 0.19 -8.12
N LEU A 197 -14.60 -0.28 -8.85
CA LEU A 197 -15.85 0.49 -9.01
C LEU A 197 -16.52 0.76 -7.67
N ILE A 198 -16.67 -0.27 -6.83
CA ILE A 198 -17.24 -0.14 -5.49
C ILE A 198 -16.44 0.86 -4.66
N LEU A 199 -15.11 0.78 -4.69
CA LEU A 199 -14.22 1.72 -4.00
C LEU A 199 -14.39 3.16 -4.51
N MET A 200 -14.51 3.33 -5.83
CA MET A 200 -14.74 4.64 -6.45
C MET A 200 -16.06 5.25 -5.99
N LEU A 201 -17.15 4.48 -5.98
CA LEU A 201 -18.46 4.95 -5.55
C LEU A 201 -18.47 5.35 -4.07
N VAL A 202 -17.83 4.55 -3.21
CA VAL A 202 -17.67 4.89 -1.79
C VAL A 202 -16.86 6.17 -1.61
N THR A 203 -15.76 6.32 -2.35
CA THR A 203 -14.92 7.53 -2.29
C THR A 203 -15.67 8.75 -2.79
N ALA A 204 -16.48 8.62 -3.85
CA ALA A 204 -17.33 9.68 -4.38
C ALA A 204 -18.43 10.07 -3.38
N ALA A 205 -19.03 9.11 -2.67
CA ALA A 205 -19.98 9.40 -1.60
C ALA A 205 -19.32 10.21 -0.47
N ILE A 206 -18.12 9.83 -0.04
CA ILE A 206 -17.36 10.61 0.96
C ILE A 206 -17.04 12.01 0.43
N ALA A 207 -16.65 12.13 -0.84
CA ALA A 207 -16.37 13.42 -1.49
C ALA A 207 -17.60 14.33 -1.51
N LEU A 208 -18.77 13.79 -1.90
CA LEU A 208 -20.03 14.51 -1.92
C LEU A 208 -20.46 14.96 -0.53
N SER A 209 -20.36 14.07 0.47
CA SER A 209 -20.60 14.44 1.87
C SER A 209 -19.67 15.58 2.31
N ALA A 210 -18.40 15.55 1.90
CA ALA A 210 -17.42 16.60 2.20
C ALA A 210 -17.75 17.96 1.57
N MET A 211 -18.41 17.98 0.41
CA MET A 211 -18.82 19.24 -0.23
C MET A 211 -19.94 19.96 0.51
N VAL A 212 -20.80 19.22 1.20
CA VAL A 212 -21.92 19.78 1.99
C VAL A 212 -21.58 19.90 3.48
N GLU A 213 -20.32 19.62 3.86
CA GLU A 213 -19.80 19.67 5.23
C GLU A 213 -20.64 18.89 6.27
N TRP A 214 -21.40 17.89 5.82
CA TRP A 214 -22.35 17.18 6.67
C TRP A 214 -21.64 16.26 7.68
N GLN A 215 -21.66 16.65 8.96
CA GLN A 215 -21.15 15.85 10.08
C GLN A 215 -19.78 15.19 9.79
N MET A 216 -18.81 16.00 9.38
CA MET A 216 -17.51 15.55 8.88
C MET A 216 -16.76 14.58 9.80
N GLY A 217 -16.90 14.71 11.13
CA GLY A 217 -16.30 13.74 12.07
C GLY A 217 -16.77 12.30 11.82
N TRP A 218 -18.08 12.08 11.68
CA TRP A 218 -18.64 10.76 11.43
C TRP A 218 -18.39 10.28 10.01
N VAL A 219 -18.54 11.16 9.02
CA VAL A 219 -18.28 10.85 7.62
C VAL A 219 -16.84 10.38 7.43
N LEU A 220 -15.87 11.03 8.07
CA LEU A 220 -14.48 10.65 7.95
C LEU A 220 -14.17 9.36 8.72
N VAL A 221 -14.66 9.17 9.95
CA VAL A 221 -14.38 7.94 10.71
C VAL A 221 -15.02 6.71 10.05
N ILE A 222 -16.33 6.78 9.75
CA ILE A 222 -17.07 5.65 9.17
C ILE A 222 -16.68 5.47 7.71
N GLY A 223 -16.65 6.56 6.93
CA GLY A 223 -16.29 6.53 5.52
C GLY A 223 -14.87 5.99 5.30
N LEU A 224 -13.91 6.40 6.13
CA LEU A 224 -12.54 5.87 6.06
C LEU A 224 -12.46 4.40 6.49
N GLY A 225 -13.31 3.96 7.43
CA GLY A 225 -13.45 2.55 7.79
C GLY A 225 -13.92 1.70 6.60
N ILE A 226 -15.02 2.11 5.96
CA ILE A 226 -15.58 1.44 4.78
C ILE A 226 -14.57 1.47 3.61
N PHE A 227 -14.00 2.64 3.33
CA PHE A 227 -12.95 2.80 2.33
C PHE A 227 -11.78 1.85 2.62
N GLY A 228 -11.32 1.76 3.87
CA GLY A 228 -10.22 0.89 4.27
C GLY A 228 -10.47 -0.58 4.02
N VAL A 229 -11.67 -1.07 4.33
CA VAL A 229 -12.08 -2.46 4.05
C VAL A 229 -12.01 -2.74 2.55
N ILE A 230 -12.64 -1.90 1.74
CA ILE A 230 -12.76 -2.10 0.30
C ILE A 230 -11.39 -1.92 -0.38
N PHE A 231 -10.58 -0.96 0.09
CA PHE A 231 -9.21 -0.75 -0.37
C PHE A 231 -8.31 -1.95 -0.04
N ALA A 232 -8.50 -2.61 1.11
CA ALA A 232 -7.77 -3.81 1.49
C ALA A 232 -8.05 -4.98 0.54
N LEU A 233 -9.31 -5.16 0.15
CA LEU A 233 -9.71 -6.19 -0.82
C LEU A 233 -9.10 -5.92 -2.20
N ASN A 234 -9.20 -4.69 -2.71
CA ASN A 234 -8.55 -4.28 -3.96
C ASN A 234 -7.03 -4.51 -3.92
N SER A 235 -6.40 -4.14 -2.80
CA SER A 235 -4.97 -4.32 -2.60
C SER A 235 -4.55 -5.79 -2.58
N ALA A 236 -5.34 -6.66 -1.97
CA ALA A 236 -5.13 -8.11 -1.97
C ALA A 236 -5.26 -8.69 -3.39
N ILE A 237 -6.31 -8.32 -4.12
CA ILE A 237 -6.55 -8.76 -5.50
C ILE A 237 -5.37 -8.39 -6.40
N HIS A 238 -4.95 -7.12 -6.42
CA HIS A 238 -3.81 -6.70 -7.25
C HIS A 238 -2.49 -7.39 -6.83
N SER A 239 -2.32 -7.75 -5.56
CA SER A 239 -1.12 -8.46 -5.07
C SER A 239 -1.12 -9.94 -5.46
N PHE A 240 -2.31 -10.53 -5.60
CA PHE A 240 -2.49 -11.86 -6.18
C PHE A 240 -2.25 -11.86 -7.69
N LEU A 241 -2.90 -10.95 -8.44
CA LEU A 241 -2.82 -10.89 -9.90
C LEU A 241 -1.40 -10.70 -10.42
N ILE A 242 -0.52 -9.98 -9.71
CA ILE A 242 0.87 -9.83 -10.16
C ILE A 242 1.64 -11.16 -10.08
N LEU A 243 1.32 -12.02 -9.12
CA LEU A 243 1.94 -13.33 -9.00
C LEU A 243 1.34 -14.31 -10.00
N ASP A 244 0.02 -14.23 -10.22
CA ASP A 244 -0.71 -15.01 -11.21
C ASP A 244 -0.25 -14.70 -12.64
N TYR A 245 -0.02 -13.42 -12.98
CA TYR A 245 0.44 -12.99 -14.31
C TYR A 245 1.95 -13.12 -14.52
N SER A 246 2.72 -13.54 -13.50
CA SER A 246 4.17 -13.63 -13.58
C SER A 246 4.64 -15.06 -13.82
N ASP A 247 5.19 -15.33 -15.00
CA ASP A 247 5.71 -16.65 -15.35
C ASP A 247 7.19 -16.85 -14.99
N GLY A 248 7.50 -18.05 -14.48
CA GLY A 248 8.85 -18.63 -14.39
C GLY A 248 9.93 -17.74 -13.76
N ASP A 249 11.06 -17.61 -14.44
CA ASP A 249 12.27 -16.93 -13.94
C ASP A 249 12.16 -15.40 -13.91
N LYS A 250 11.11 -14.81 -14.52
CA LYS A 250 10.94 -13.34 -14.63
C LYS A 250 10.11 -12.72 -13.50
N VAL A 251 9.64 -13.52 -12.55
CA VAL A 251 8.75 -13.06 -11.48
C VAL A 251 9.38 -11.95 -10.64
N ALA A 252 10.66 -12.05 -10.30
CA ALA A 252 11.31 -11.01 -9.49
C ALA A 252 11.31 -9.64 -10.20
N LEU A 253 11.56 -9.63 -11.51
CA LEU A 253 11.57 -8.44 -12.34
C LEU A 253 10.16 -7.83 -12.48
N ASN A 254 9.17 -8.65 -12.80
CA ASN A 254 7.78 -8.23 -12.97
C ASN A 254 7.18 -7.67 -11.67
N VAL A 255 7.43 -8.36 -10.56
CA VAL A 255 7.03 -7.91 -9.22
C VAL A 255 7.76 -6.63 -8.85
N GLY A 256 9.05 -6.50 -9.19
CA GLY A 256 9.82 -5.28 -9.02
C GLY A 256 9.20 -4.08 -9.74
N PHE A 257 8.93 -4.22 -11.05
CA PHE A 257 8.27 -3.19 -11.86
C PHE A 257 6.92 -2.75 -11.28
N TYR A 258 6.08 -3.72 -10.93
CA TYR A 258 4.80 -3.47 -10.29
C TYR A 258 4.93 -2.69 -8.97
N TYR A 259 5.91 -3.02 -8.12
CA TYR A 259 6.12 -2.29 -6.87
C TYR A 259 6.70 -0.89 -7.08
N MET A 260 7.51 -0.68 -8.13
CA MET A 260 7.98 0.64 -8.54
C MET A 260 6.80 1.52 -8.98
N ALA A 261 5.91 1.00 -9.84
CA ALA A 261 4.71 1.73 -10.25
C ALA A 261 3.83 2.09 -9.04
N ASN A 262 3.63 1.16 -8.11
CA ASN A 262 2.98 1.44 -6.84
C ASN A 262 3.68 2.57 -6.05
N ALA A 263 5.02 2.56 -5.94
CA ALA A 263 5.74 3.61 -5.23
C ALA A 263 5.60 4.97 -5.92
N GLY A 264 5.64 5.01 -7.26
CA GLY A 264 5.40 6.21 -8.04
C GLY A 264 3.99 6.77 -7.82
N GLY A 265 2.97 5.91 -7.80
CA GLY A 265 1.59 6.32 -7.53
C GLY A 265 1.42 6.93 -6.14
N ARG A 266 2.07 6.34 -5.13
CA ARG A 266 2.08 6.87 -3.75
C ARG A 266 2.79 8.22 -3.65
N LEU A 267 3.90 8.40 -4.37
CA LEU A 267 4.61 9.68 -4.44
C LEU A 267 3.72 10.74 -5.06
N LEU A 268 3.14 10.45 -6.23
CA LEU A 268 2.21 11.37 -6.91
C LEU A 268 1.03 11.71 -6.01
N GLY A 269 0.41 10.71 -5.37
CA GLY A 269 -0.67 10.92 -4.43
C GLY A 269 -0.26 11.82 -3.27
N THR A 270 0.90 11.59 -2.65
CA THR A 270 1.37 12.40 -1.51
C THR A 270 1.57 13.86 -1.90
N ILE A 271 2.20 14.12 -3.06
CA ILE A 271 2.41 15.49 -3.58
C ILE A 271 1.06 16.14 -3.90
N ALA A 272 0.20 15.43 -4.63
CA ALA A 272 -1.14 15.91 -4.96
C ALA A 272 -1.99 16.16 -3.72
N SER A 273 -1.80 15.40 -2.64
CA SER A 273 -2.51 15.61 -1.37
C SER A 273 -2.22 16.98 -0.77
N GLY A 274 -0.95 17.38 -0.73
CA GLY A 274 -0.58 18.72 -0.26
C GLY A 274 -1.14 19.82 -1.16
N LEU A 275 -0.97 19.70 -2.48
CA LEU A 275 -1.40 20.71 -3.45
C LEU A 275 -2.93 20.88 -3.50
N LEU A 276 -3.67 19.77 -3.56
CA LEU A 276 -5.14 19.80 -3.60
C LEU A 276 -5.71 20.30 -2.28
N TYR A 277 -5.10 19.94 -1.15
CA TYR A 277 -5.55 20.47 0.14
C TYR A 277 -5.37 21.98 0.24
N LEU A 278 -4.24 22.51 -0.25
CA LEU A 278 -3.98 23.95 -0.24
C LEU A 278 -4.99 24.74 -1.09
N TRP A 279 -5.40 24.21 -2.25
CA TRP A 279 -6.28 24.93 -3.18
C TRP A 279 -7.76 24.68 -2.96
N PHE A 280 -8.12 23.46 -2.53
CA PHE A 280 -9.51 22.98 -2.55
C PHE A 280 -9.89 22.21 -1.27
N GLY A 281 -9.03 22.24 -0.24
CA GLY A 281 -9.26 21.55 1.02
C GLY A 281 -9.41 20.03 0.90
N LEU A 282 -10.10 19.42 1.86
CA LEU A 282 -10.28 17.97 1.89
C LEU A 282 -11.16 17.46 0.74
N ALA A 283 -12.18 18.23 0.35
CA ALA A 283 -13.06 17.87 -0.77
C ALA A 283 -12.27 17.72 -2.08
N GLY A 284 -11.32 18.63 -2.36
CA GLY A 284 -10.44 18.52 -3.53
C GLY A 284 -9.55 17.28 -3.49
N CYS A 285 -9.02 16.92 -2.32
CA CYS A 285 -8.26 15.68 -2.15
C CYS A 285 -9.11 14.43 -2.46
N LEU A 286 -10.35 14.40 -1.97
CA LEU A 286 -11.28 13.29 -2.20
C LEU A 286 -11.70 13.18 -3.67
N TRP A 287 -11.93 14.30 -4.36
CA TRP A 287 -12.18 14.28 -5.81
C TRP A 287 -10.95 13.85 -6.61
N GLY A 288 -9.74 14.27 -6.19
CA GLY A 288 -8.49 13.73 -6.72
C GLY A 288 -8.39 12.21 -6.56
N ALA A 289 -8.87 11.67 -5.43
CA ALA A 289 -8.96 10.23 -5.22
C ALA A 289 -9.96 9.55 -6.16
N VAL A 290 -11.14 10.14 -6.36
CA VAL A 290 -12.15 9.65 -7.32
C VAL A 290 -11.57 9.60 -8.73
N ILE A 291 -10.86 10.63 -9.18
CA ILE A 291 -10.22 10.65 -10.51
C ILE A 291 -9.18 9.53 -10.63
N CYS A 292 -8.34 9.33 -9.62
CA CYS A 292 -7.38 8.23 -9.61
C CYS A 292 -8.07 6.85 -9.67
N LEU A 293 -9.19 6.67 -8.96
CA LEU A 293 -9.96 5.43 -8.99
C LEU A 293 -10.66 5.22 -10.34
N LEU A 294 -11.15 6.29 -10.96
CA LEU A 294 -11.71 6.25 -12.30
C LEU A 294 -10.66 5.79 -13.31
N LEU A 295 -9.46 6.35 -13.27
CA LEU A 295 -8.34 5.92 -14.11
C LEU A 295 -7.97 4.46 -13.85
N THR A 296 -7.90 4.05 -12.59
CA THR A 296 -7.67 2.65 -12.20
C THR A 296 -8.74 1.73 -12.82
N TRP A 297 -10.00 2.11 -12.73
CA TRP A 297 -11.14 1.34 -13.23
C TRP A 297 -11.13 1.23 -14.76
N LEU A 298 -10.88 2.35 -15.46
CA LEU A 298 -10.76 2.39 -16.93
C LEU A 298 -9.59 1.54 -17.43
N ILE A 299 -8.43 1.58 -16.76
CA ILE A 299 -7.29 0.74 -17.11
C ILE A 299 -7.61 -0.74 -16.87
N SER A 300 -8.37 -1.05 -15.81
CA SER A 300 -8.70 -2.42 -15.43
C SER A 300 -9.54 -3.18 -16.46
N PHE A 301 -10.21 -2.50 -17.40
CA PHE A 301 -10.88 -3.16 -18.54
C PHE A 301 -9.92 -3.97 -19.42
N ARG A 302 -8.64 -3.58 -19.47
CA ARG A 302 -7.61 -4.28 -20.27
C ARG A 302 -6.94 -5.42 -19.51
N LEU A 303 -7.34 -5.70 -18.27
CA LEU A 303 -6.78 -6.81 -17.51
C LEU A 303 -7.28 -8.15 -18.06
N PRO A 304 -6.42 -9.18 -18.14
CA PRO A 304 -6.83 -10.53 -18.49
C PRO A 304 -7.97 -11.02 -17.60
N ARG A 305 -9.00 -11.58 -18.25
CA ARG A 305 -10.13 -12.24 -17.61
C ARG A 305 -9.98 -13.74 -17.82
N HIS A 306 -10.23 -14.52 -16.78
CA HIS A 306 -10.28 -15.97 -16.93
C HIS A 306 -11.59 -16.33 -17.64
N LYS A 307 -11.55 -17.14 -18.70
CA LYS A 307 -12.78 -17.72 -19.25
C LYS A 307 -13.35 -18.66 -18.18
N PRO A 308 -14.67 -18.60 -17.87
CA PRO A 308 -15.27 -19.61 -17.02
C PRO A 308 -14.99 -20.97 -17.65
N VAL A 309 -14.34 -21.86 -16.90
CA VAL A 309 -14.19 -23.26 -17.31
C VAL A 309 -15.62 -23.78 -17.44
N GLY A 310 -16.05 -24.06 -18.68
CA GLY A 310 -17.35 -24.67 -18.91
C GLY A 310 -17.46 -25.91 -18.04
N ARG A 311 -18.56 -26.04 -17.30
CA ARG A 311 -18.89 -27.34 -16.68
C ARG A 311 -18.88 -28.35 -17.81
N PHE A 312 -17.92 -29.28 -17.78
CA PHE A 312 -18.03 -30.49 -18.57
C PHE A 312 -19.28 -31.21 -18.06
N SER A 313 -20.31 -31.21 -18.90
CA SER A 313 -21.49 -32.06 -18.77
C SER A 313 -21.11 -33.51 -19.03
#